data_AF-A0A1F3XW13-F1
#
_entry.id   AF-A0A1F3XW13-F1
#
_cell.length_a   1.000
_cell.length_b   1.000
_cell.length_c   1.000
_cell.angle_alpha   90.00
_cell.angle_beta   90.00
_cell.angle_gamma   90.00
#
_symmetry.space_group_name_H-M   'P 1'
#
loop_
_entity.id
_entity.type
_entity.pdbx_description
1 polymer ?
#
loop_
_entity_poly.entity_id
_entity_poly.type
_entity_poly.pdbx_seq_one_letter_code
_entity_poly.pdbx_strand_id
1 'polypeptide(L)'
;MKIASVEDIGCMKLSAIVSRAAWKDYVDAYFILRKISLGSLLEVASRKMADLDRNLILKSLVYFADIVQDPIIFKRGSDVSKSEVENFLNEQVKALARP
;
A
#
# COMPACT_ATOMS: atom_id res chain seq x y z
N MET A 1 -12.00 -15.02 -18.19
CA MET A 1 -11.63 -14.41 -16.90
C MET A 1 -10.50 -13.42 -17.17
N LYS A 2 -10.66 -12.13 -16.89
CA LYS A 2 -9.57 -11.14 -17.05
C LYS A 2 -8.77 -11.11 -15.76
N ILE A 3 -7.44 -11.21 -15.88
CA ILE A 3 -6.52 -11.03 -14.75
C ILE A 3 -6.48 -9.53 -14.43
N ALA A 4 -6.65 -9.16 -13.15
CA ALA A 4 -6.58 -7.76 -12.72
C ALA A 4 -5.17 -7.20 -12.95
N SER A 5 -5.09 -5.91 -13.32
CA SER A 5 -3.80 -5.27 -13.50
C SER A 5 -3.11 -5.02 -12.16
N VAL A 6 -1.80 -4.74 -12.17
CA VAL A 6 -1.05 -4.42 -10.93
C VAL A 6 -1.62 -3.15 -10.28
N GLU A 7 -2.07 -2.20 -11.09
CA GLU A 7 -2.70 -0.96 -10.64
C GLU A 7 -4.06 -1.22 -9.98
N ASP A 8 -4.87 -2.12 -10.53
CA ASP A 8 -6.15 -2.52 -9.93
C ASP A 8 -5.94 -3.15 -8.55
N ILE A 9 -5.00 -4.10 -8.47
CA ILE A 9 -4.63 -4.75 -7.21
C ILE A 9 -4.07 -3.71 -6.23
N GLY A 10 -3.24 -2.78 -6.69
CA GLY A 10 -2.72 -1.69 -5.88
C GLY A 10 -3.82 -0.81 -5.30
N CYS A 11 -4.81 -0.41 -6.10
CA CYS A 11 -5.96 0.39 -5.63
C CYS A 11 -6.76 -0.38 -4.57
N MET A 12 -6.98 -1.69 -4.78
CA MET A 12 -7.62 -2.54 -3.77
C MET A 12 -6.84 -2.56 -2.45
N LYS A 13 -5.51 -2.56 -2.49
CA LYS A 13 -4.67 -2.51 -1.29
C LYS A 13 -4.71 -1.18 -0.58
N LEU A 14 -4.69 -0.06 -1.30
CA LEU A 14 -4.87 1.27 -0.69
C LEU A 14 -6.22 1.35 0.05
N SER A 15 -7.30 0.85 -0.56
CA SER A 15 -8.61 0.76 0.08
C SER A 15 -8.62 -0.11 1.34
N ALA A 16 -8.00 -1.29 1.28
CA ALA A 16 -7.93 -2.23 2.39
C ALA A 16 -7.12 -1.65 3.57
N ILE A 17 -6.01 -0.95 3.29
CA ILE A 17 -5.22 -0.26 4.31
C ILE A 17 -6.06 0.80 5.03
N VAL A 18 -6.85 1.58 4.29
CA VAL A 18 -7.72 2.62 4.89
C VAL A 18 -8.85 2.03 5.73
N SER A 19 -9.43 0.91 5.30
CA SER A 19 -10.65 0.35 5.93
C SER A 19 -10.38 -0.63 7.07
N ARG A 20 -9.34 -1.48 6.96
CA ARG A 20 -9.10 -2.58 7.91
C ARG A 20 -7.66 -2.68 8.43
N ALA A 21 -6.71 -2.02 7.77
CA ALA A 21 -5.30 -1.96 8.18
C ALA A 21 -4.71 -3.32 8.63
N ALA A 22 -4.79 -4.37 7.81
CA ALA A 22 -4.17 -5.66 8.11
C ALA A 22 -2.72 -5.71 7.64
N TRP A 23 -1.81 -6.31 8.41
CA TRP A 23 -0.36 -6.30 8.11
C TRP A 23 -0.03 -6.80 6.69
N LYS A 24 -0.73 -7.82 6.22
CA LYS A 24 -0.60 -8.34 4.85
C LYS A 24 -0.87 -7.31 3.75
N ASP A 25 -1.76 -6.35 3.97
CA ASP A 25 -2.04 -5.33 2.96
C ASP A 25 -0.88 -4.33 2.83
N TYR A 26 -0.17 -4.04 3.93
CA TYR A 26 1.05 -3.22 3.90
C TYR A 26 2.20 -3.95 3.21
N VAL A 27 2.36 -5.25 3.46
CA VAL A 27 3.34 -6.09 2.76
C VAL A 27 3.03 -6.16 1.26
N ASP A 28 1.76 -6.37 0.89
CA ASP A 28 1.36 -6.37 -0.51
C ASP A 28 1.60 -5.00 -1.16
N ALA A 29 1.26 -3.91 -0.48
CA ALA A 29 1.53 -2.56 -0.94
C ALA A 29 3.03 -2.32 -1.15
N TYR A 30 3.89 -2.79 -0.24
CA TYR A 30 5.35 -2.75 -0.41
C TYR A 30 5.78 -3.41 -1.72
N PHE A 31 5.32 -4.63 -2.02
CA PHE A 31 5.69 -5.32 -3.25
C PHE A 31 5.11 -4.68 -4.51
N ILE A 32 3.90 -4.11 -4.43
CA ILE A 32 3.28 -3.39 -5.55
C ILE A 32 4.04 -2.10 -5.84
N LEU A 33 4.42 -1.35 -4.81
CA LEU A 33 5.12 -0.07 -4.95
C LEU A 33 6.57 -0.21 -5.42
N ARG A 34 7.12 -1.42 -5.40
CA ARG A 34 8.38 -1.75 -6.08
C ARG A 34 8.23 -1.93 -7.60
N LYS A 35 7.00 -2.01 -8.11
CA LYS A 35 6.68 -2.16 -9.54
C LYS A 35 6.06 -0.90 -10.14
N ILE A 36 5.32 -0.13 -9.36
CA ILE A 36 4.70 1.14 -9.77
C ILE A 36 4.92 2.20 -8.69
N SER A 37 5.13 3.46 -9.09
CA SER A 37 5.29 4.54 -8.12
C SER A 37 4.02 4.80 -7.31
N LEU A 38 4.16 5.24 -6.07
CA LEU A 38 3.01 5.63 -5.24
C LEU A 38 2.22 6.78 -5.88
N GLY A 39 2.90 7.74 -6.52
CA GLY A 39 2.25 8.84 -7.22
C GLY A 39 1.33 8.37 -8.35
N SER A 40 1.83 7.50 -9.23
CA SER A 40 1.04 6.91 -10.32
C SER A 40 -0.13 6.08 -9.78
N LEU A 41 0.08 5.32 -8.70
CA LEU A 41 -0.99 4.54 -8.09
C LEU A 41 -2.09 5.41 -7.49
N LEU A 42 -1.73 6.54 -6.85
CA LEU A 42 -2.69 7.51 -6.32
C LEU A 42 -3.51 8.18 -7.43
N GLU A 43 -2.92 8.45 -8.59
CA GLU A 43 -3.66 8.96 -9.75
C GLU A 43 -4.66 7.94 -10.31
N VAL A 44 -4.31 6.65 -10.29
CA VAL A 44 -5.26 5.60 -10.67
C VAL A 44 -6.38 5.49 -9.64
N ALA A 45 -6.02 5.54 -8.35
CA ALA A 45 -6.97 5.47 -7.25
C ALA A 45 -7.96 6.65 -7.30
N SER A 46 -7.49 7.88 -7.52
CA SER A 46 -8.38 9.05 -7.60
C SER A 46 -9.39 8.97 -8.74
N ARG A 47 -9.06 8.29 -9.84
CA ARG A 47 -9.99 8.07 -10.96
C ARG A 47 -10.98 6.93 -10.70
N LYS A 48 -10.56 5.89 -9.97
CA LYS A 48 -11.36 4.65 -9.78
C LYS A 48 -12.12 4.60 -8.45
N MET A 49 -11.71 5.40 -7.48
CA MET A 49 -12.17 5.36 -6.10
C MET A 49 -12.55 6.77 -5.63
N ALA A 50 -13.65 7.30 -6.14
CA ALA A 50 -14.06 8.68 -5.90
C ALA A 50 -14.23 9.03 -4.41
N ASP A 51 -14.64 8.06 -3.58
CA ASP A 51 -14.86 8.26 -2.14
C ASP A 51 -13.57 8.13 -1.31
N LEU A 52 -12.46 7.71 -1.91
CA LEU A 52 -11.20 7.48 -1.19
C LEU A 52 -10.29 8.71 -1.26
N ASP A 53 -10.30 9.48 -0.17
CA ASP A 53 -9.49 10.70 -0.07
C ASP A 53 -7.98 10.40 -0.11
N ARG A 54 -7.25 11.15 -0.95
CA ARG A 54 -5.80 10.98 -1.14
C ARG A 54 -5.03 11.17 0.16
N ASN A 55 -5.39 12.15 0.98
CA ASN A 55 -4.67 12.42 2.22
C ASN A 55 -4.93 11.32 3.25
N LEU A 56 -6.15 10.78 3.28
CA LEU A 56 -6.49 9.63 4.10
C LEU A 56 -5.63 8.41 3.71
N ILE A 57 -5.49 8.11 2.42
CA ILE A 57 -4.60 7.03 1.94
C ILE A 57 -3.17 7.23 2.46
N LEU A 58 -2.61 8.42 2.25
CA LEU A 58 -1.23 8.73 2.64
C LEU A 58 -1.02 8.60 4.15
N LYS A 59 -1.96 9.09 4.97
CA LYS A 59 -1.91 8.94 6.42
C LYS A 59 -1.99 7.48 6.84
N SER A 60 -2.92 6.71 6.27
CA SER A 60 -3.10 5.29 6.60
C SER A 60 -1.90 4.44 6.18
N LEU A 61 -1.20 4.78 5.10
CA LEU A 61 0.01 4.09 4.64
C LEU A 61 1.19 4.18 5.62
N VAL A 62 1.22 5.20 6.48
CA VAL A 62 2.28 5.42 7.48
C VAL A 62 1.79 5.32 8.92
N TYR A 63 0.55 4.87 9.13
CA TYR A 63 -0.02 4.64 10.44
C TYR A 63 0.02 3.15 10.79
N PHE A 64 0.92 2.77 11.70
CA PHE A 64 1.18 1.36 12.04
C PHE A 64 0.68 0.93 13.43
N ALA A 65 0.14 1.87 14.22
CA ALA A 65 -0.18 1.64 15.63
C ALA A 65 -1.30 0.60 15.84
N ASP A 66 -2.33 0.61 14.99
CA ASP A 66 -3.53 -0.24 15.13
C ASP A 66 -3.64 -1.32 14.05
N ILE A 67 -2.50 -1.78 13.52
CA ILE A 67 -2.49 -2.80 12.46
C ILE A 67 -2.85 -4.18 13.03
N VAL A 68 -3.85 -4.81 12.41
CA VAL A 68 -4.21 -6.21 12.69
C VAL A 68 -3.07 -7.12 12.26
N GLN A 69 -2.50 -7.84 13.22
CA GLN A 69 -1.41 -8.79 12.99
C GLN A 69 -2.00 -10.13 12.54
N ASP A 70 -1.96 -10.38 11.23
CA ASP A 70 -2.30 -11.68 10.66
C ASP A 70 -1.02 -12.44 10.30
N PRO A 71 -0.97 -13.78 10.47
CA PRO A 71 0.11 -14.59 9.95
C PRO A 71 0.27 -14.40 8.43
N ILE A 72 1.48 -14.12 7.97
CA ILE A 72 1.80 -14.00 6.55
C ILE A 72 2.62 -15.21 6.12
N ILE A 73 2.18 -15.85 5.05
CA ILE A 73 2.96 -16.87 4.35
C ILE A 73 3.63 -16.17 3.17
N PHE A 74 4.94 -15.95 3.30
CA PHE A 74 5.73 -15.43 2.19
C PHE A 74 5.99 -16.52 1.16
N LYS A 75 6.08 -16.10 -0.10
CA LYS A 75 6.70 -16.93 -1.12
C LYS A 75 8.17 -17.13 -0.75
N ARG A 76 8.71 -18.33 -0.98
CA ARG A 76 10.11 -18.67 -0.69
C ARG A 76 11.07 -17.61 -1.26
N GLY A 77 11.89 -17.00 -0.39
CA GLY A 77 12.87 -15.97 -0.75
C GLY A 77 12.25 -14.58 -0.95
N SER A 78 11.05 -14.33 -0.45
CA SER A 78 10.38 -13.02 -0.47
C SER A 78 10.01 -12.54 0.95
N ASP A 79 10.59 -13.16 1.96
CA ASP A 79 10.54 -12.72 3.34
C ASP A 79 11.10 -11.30 3.47
N VAL A 80 10.32 -10.43 4.11
CA VAL A 80 10.69 -9.04 4.40
C VAL A 80 10.38 -8.74 5.86
N SER A 81 11.23 -7.93 6.48
CA SER A 81 11.05 -7.54 7.87
C SER A 81 9.98 -6.45 8.00
N LYS A 82 9.34 -6.37 9.18
CA LYS A 82 8.37 -5.32 9.48
C LYS A 82 8.97 -3.92 9.34
N SER A 83 10.17 -3.71 9.90
CA SER A 83 10.86 -2.42 9.84
C SER A 83 11.24 -2.02 8.41
N GLU A 84 11.60 -2.98 7.55
CA GLU A 84 11.88 -2.70 6.15
C GLU A 84 10.65 -2.15 5.42
N VAL A 85 9.49 -2.80 5.59
CA VAL A 85 8.23 -2.36 4.98
C VAL A 85 7.81 -0.99 5.52
N GLU A 86 7.84 -0.79 6.83
CA GLU A 86 7.50 0.50 7.46
C GLU A 86 8.40 1.63 6.96
N ASN A 87 9.71 1.43 6.95
CA ASN A 87 10.66 2.42 6.46
C ASN A 87 10.44 2.73 4.98
N PHE A 88 10.25 1.70 4.15
CA PHE A 88 9.99 1.87 2.73
C PHE A 88 8.73 2.71 2.48
N LEU A 89 7.61 2.39 3.13
CA LEU A 89 6.35 3.14 2.94
C LEU A 89 6.46 4.58 3.42
N ASN A 90 7.16 4.82 4.54
CA ASN A 90 7.47 6.17 5.02
C ASN A 90 8.25 6.96 3.96
N GLU A 91 9.29 6.37 3.37
CA GLU A 91 10.08 7.05 2.34
C GLU A 91 9.27 7.31 1.06
N GLN A 92 8.39 6.39 0.64
CA GLN A 92 7.47 6.63 -0.49
C GLN A 92 6.55 7.83 -0.24
N VAL A 93 5.97 7.94 0.97
CA VAL A 93 5.09 9.07 1.31
C VAL A 93 5.87 10.37 1.44
N LYS A 94 7.05 10.36 2.07
CA LYS A 94 7.92 11.55 2.17
C LYS A 94 8.36 12.06 0.80
N ALA A 95 8.67 11.16 -0.13
CA ALA A 95 9.08 11.53 -1.49
C ALA A 95 7.98 12.30 -2.25
N LEU A 96 6.70 12.04 -1.94
CA LEU A 96 5.56 12.77 -2.51
C LEU A 96 5.27 14.12 -1.83
N ALA A 97 5.78 14.33 -0.62
CA ALA A 97 5.60 15.57 0.14
C ALA A 97 6.70 16.61 -0.14
N ARG A 98 7.73 16.25 -0.91
CA ARG A 98 8.76 17.19 -1.33
C ARG A 98 8.24 18.02 -2.51
N PRO A 99 8.31 19.36 -2.43
CA PRO A 99 7.85 20.27 -3.49
C PRO A 99 8.68 20.16 -4.77
#